data_AF-A0A0E3QPY9-F1
#
_entry.id   AF-A0A0E3QPY9-F1
#
_cell.length_a   1.000
_cell.length_b   1.000
_cell.length_c   1.000
_cell.angle_alpha   90.00
_cell.angle_beta   90.00
_cell.angle_gamma   90.00
#
_symmetry.space_group_name_H-M   'P 1'
#
loop_
_entity.id
_entity.type
_entity.pdbx_description
1 polymer ?
#
loop_
_entity_poly.entity_id
_entity_poly.type
_entity_poly.pdbx_seq_one_letter_code
_entity_poly.pdbx_strand_id
1 'polypeptide(L)'
;MELKNKIETIIKNTVANSDTETRYCEPIIGFASTTDPIFIEIKQIVGLHHLNPKEIFPEAKTVVAFFLPFDKELVKQNLKSGVVKESIQASVDTSHLIGEINEKIKTELAKDGITAIVPKAIFDYKNKGFNVSWSHKSAAYAAGIGTFGVNQMLITKAGCSGRIGSLLISAEIPPTPRPKEEFCRHKRGEKCLVCVDRCQSGALSSNGFDKEKCFMQLQEDIKAYPELNQHGCGKCTTGPCTLDPAELDEDSVKSLTTNVI
;
A
#
# COMPACT_ATOMS: atom_id res chain seq x y z
N MET A 1 -18.96 6.83 -15.94
CA MET A 1 -18.19 5.65 -16.42
C MET A 1 -16.94 6.10 -17.17
N GLU A 2 -17.06 7.10 -18.06
CA GLU A 2 -15.93 7.68 -18.80
C GLU A 2 -14.77 8.17 -17.91
N LEU A 3 -15.06 8.96 -16.87
CA LEU A 3 -14.03 9.48 -15.95
C LEU A 3 -13.26 8.37 -15.21
N LYS A 4 -13.97 7.33 -14.75
CA LYS A 4 -13.37 6.15 -14.13
C LYS A 4 -12.38 5.49 -15.10
N ASN A 5 -12.83 5.20 -16.32
CA ASN A 5 -12.00 4.55 -17.33
C ASN A 5 -10.79 5.41 -17.73
N LYS A 6 -10.95 6.74 -17.77
CA LYS A 6 -9.85 7.69 -18.02
C LYS A 6 -8.77 7.57 -16.95
N ILE A 7 -9.15 7.61 -15.67
CA ILE A 7 -8.21 7.46 -14.54
C ILE A 7 -7.53 6.08 -14.57
N GLU A 8 -8.30 5.01 -14.78
CA GLU A 8 -7.75 3.65 -14.85
C GLU A 8 -6.75 3.50 -16.00
N THR A 9 -7.06 4.07 -17.16
CA THR A 9 -6.16 4.07 -18.33
C THR A 9 -4.88 4.83 -18.05
N ILE A 10 -4.94 6.01 -17.41
CA ILE A 10 -3.75 6.79 -17.04
C ILE A 10 -2.84 5.97 -16.12
N ILE A 11 -3.42 5.34 -15.09
CA ILE A 11 -2.66 4.52 -14.13
C ILE A 11 -2.00 3.35 -14.85
N LYS A 12 -2.79 2.53 -15.56
CA LYS A 12 -2.28 1.33 -16.24
C LYS A 12 -1.21 1.67 -17.29
N ASN A 13 -1.43 2.69 -18.11
CA ASN A 13 -0.46 3.11 -19.11
C ASN A 13 0.81 3.67 -18.49
N THR A 14 0.71 4.41 -17.39
CA THR A 14 1.91 4.95 -16.73
C THR A 14 2.75 3.84 -16.11
N VAL A 15 2.11 2.81 -15.53
CA VAL A 15 2.82 1.63 -15.01
C VAL A 15 3.41 0.78 -16.14
N ALA A 16 2.67 0.55 -17.23
CA ALA A 16 3.16 -0.27 -18.35
C ALA A 16 4.34 0.38 -19.10
N ASN A 17 4.46 1.70 -19.06
CA ASN A 17 5.53 2.46 -19.72
C ASN A 17 6.56 3.02 -18.74
N SER A 18 6.58 2.58 -17.47
CA SER A 18 7.52 3.08 -16.48
C SER A 18 8.94 2.60 -16.78
N ASP A 19 9.90 3.52 -16.81
CA ASP A 19 11.33 3.20 -16.93
C ASP A 19 11.94 3.01 -15.53
N THR A 20 11.55 1.92 -14.85
CA THR A 20 12.02 1.57 -13.51
C THR A 20 12.71 0.22 -13.52
N GLU A 21 13.68 0.02 -12.62
CA GLU A 21 14.28 -1.31 -12.42
C GLU A 21 13.24 -2.30 -11.86
N THR A 22 12.37 -1.78 -10.99
CA THR A 22 11.25 -2.53 -10.40
C THR A 22 10.18 -2.83 -11.44
N ARG A 23 9.76 -4.09 -11.49
CA ARG A 23 8.64 -4.55 -12.33
C ARG A 23 7.37 -4.68 -11.50
N TYR A 24 6.24 -4.46 -12.17
CA TYR A 24 4.92 -4.45 -11.55
C TYR A 24 3.97 -5.41 -12.25
N CYS A 25 3.07 -6.00 -11.48
CA CYS A 25 1.88 -6.65 -12.03
C CYS A 25 0.80 -5.60 -12.36
N GLU A 26 -0.35 -6.06 -12.87
CA GLU A 26 -1.46 -5.15 -13.18
C GLU A 26 -1.93 -4.38 -11.91
N PRO A 27 -2.05 -3.03 -11.98
CA PRO A 27 -2.53 -2.24 -10.85
C PRO A 27 -3.97 -2.56 -10.44
N ILE A 28 -4.23 -2.52 -9.13
CA ILE A 28 -5.59 -2.58 -8.58
C ILE A 28 -6.03 -1.17 -8.22
N ILE A 29 -7.19 -0.76 -8.73
CA ILE A 29 -7.68 0.62 -8.63
C ILE A 29 -9.06 0.60 -7.98
N GLY A 30 -9.29 1.52 -7.06
CA GLY A 30 -10.55 1.65 -6.34
C GLY A 30 -10.93 3.09 -6.09
N PHE A 31 -12.22 3.29 -5.83
CA PHE A 31 -12.84 4.58 -5.62
C PHE A 31 -13.67 4.55 -4.34
N ALA A 32 -13.57 5.57 -3.51
CA ALA A 32 -14.43 5.76 -2.34
C ALA A 32 -15.15 7.11 -2.42
N SER A 33 -16.38 7.17 -1.91
CA SER A 33 -17.01 8.46 -1.63
C SER A 33 -16.27 9.15 -0.49
N THR A 34 -16.03 10.45 -0.57
CA THR A 34 -15.45 11.23 0.54
C THR A 34 -16.40 11.39 1.73
N THR A 35 -17.67 11.04 1.55
CA THR A 35 -18.69 11.01 2.61
C THR A 35 -18.89 9.63 3.23
N ASP A 36 -18.10 8.63 2.83
CA ASP A 36 -18.18 7.29 3.43
C ASP A 36 -17.90 7.37 4.95
N PRO A 37 -18.81 6.86 5.80
CA PRO A 37 -18.64 6.88 7.25
C PRO A 37 -17.33 6.24 7.73
N ILE A 38 -16.73 5.37 6.92
CA ILE A 38 -15.47 4.70 7.27
C ILE A 38 -14.33 5.66 7.57
N PHE A 39 -14.32 6.86 6.96
CA PHE A 39 -13.29 7.86 7.27
C PHE A 39 -13.41 8.37 8.71
N ILE A 40 -14.63 8.50 9.23
CA ILE A 40 -14.89 8.87 10.63
C ILE A 40 -14.41 7.74 11.54
N GLU A 41 -14.73 6.49 11.23
CA GLU A 41 -14.30 5.31 12.00
C GLU A 41 -12.76 5.19 12.03
N ILE A 42 -12.10 5.34 10.89
CA ILE A 42 -10.63 5.34 10.79
C ILE A 42 -10.04 6.43 11.68
N LYS A 43 -10.60 7.65 11.65
CA LYS A 43 -10.11 8.75 12.49
C LYS A 43 -10.28 8.47 13.98
N GLN A 44 -11.37 7.80 14.39
CA GLN A 44 -11.57 7.37 15.78
C GLN A 44 -10.54 6.32 16.22
N ILE A 45 -10.20 5.38 15.33
CA ILE A 45 -9.21 4.33 15.62
C ILE A 45 -7.78 4.88 15.65
N VAL A 46 -7.42 5.73 14.69
CA VAL A 46 -6.05 6.22 14.52
C VAL A 46 -5.75 7.44 15.40
N GLY A 47 -6.73 8.32 15.58
CA GLY A 47 -6.63 9.55 16.36
C GLY A 47 -6.86 10.82 15.55
N LEU A 48 -7.05 11.94 16.27
CA LEU A 48 -7.47 13.24 15.69
C LEU A 48 -6.51 13.82 14.65
N HIS A 49 -5.24 13.42 14.68
CA HIS A 49 -4.22 13.85 13.72
C HIS A 49 -4.47 13.30 12.30
N HIS A 50 -5.21 12.19 12.18
CA HIS A 50 -5.57 11.60 10.90
C HIS A 50 -6.72 12.40 10.28
N LEU A 51 -6.48 13.00 9.11
CA LEU A 51 -7.43 13.85 8.44
C LEU A 51 -8.41 13.04 7.60
N ASN A 52 -9.67 13.48 7.60
CA ASN A 52 -10.67 13.02 6.66
C ASN A 52 -10.52 13.72 5.30
N PRO A 53 -11.00 13.13 4.20
CA PRO A 53 -10.85 13.71 2.87
C PRO A 53 -11.34 15.17 2.78
N LYS A 54 -12.48 15.47 3.39
CA LYS A 54 -13.10 16.81 3.40
C LYS A 54 -12.33 17.86 4.22
N GLU A 55 -11.49 17.44 5.17
CA GLU A 55 -10.62 18.35 5.92
C GLU A 55 -9.41 18.78 5.08
N ILE A 56 -9.00 17.93 4.13
CA ILE A 56 -7.87 18.20 3.21
C ILE A 56 -8.36 18.99 2.00
N PHE A 57 -9.48 18.58 1.43
CA PHE A 57 -10.05 19.17 0.23
C PHE A 57 -11.59 19.21 0.37
N PRO A 58 -12.17 20.35 0.80
CA PRO A 58 -13.60 20.47 1.07
C PRO A 58 -14.49 20.10 -0.12
N GLU A 59 -14.04 20.38 -1.35
CA GLU A 59 -14.76 20.08 -2.58
C GLU A 59 -14.60 18.63 -3.04
N ALA A 60 -13.73 17.83 -2.40
CA ALA A 60 -13.49 16.45 -2.78
C ALA A 60 -14.77 15.62 -2.73
N LYS A 61 -15.09 14.89 -3.80
CA LYS A 61 -16.23 13.95 -3.86
C LYS A 61 -15.78 12.50 -3.91
N THR A 62 -14.60 12.24 -4.47
CA THR A 62 -14.06 10.88 -4.60
C THR A 62 -12.62 10.81 -4.07
N VAL A 63 -12.33 9.73 -3.36
CA VAL A 63 -10.96 9.26 -3.08
C VAL A 63 -10.61 8.22 -4.14
N VAL A 64 -9.55 8.48 -4.91
CA VAL A 64 -8.95 7.51 -5.84
C VAL A 64 -7.80 6.85 -5.11
N ALA A 65 -7.77 5.52 -5.04
CA ALA A 65 -6.64 4.77 -4.51
C ALA A 65 -6.22 3.69 -5.50
N PHE A 66 -4.92 3.44 -5.56
CA PHE A 66 -4.36 2.41 -6.45
C PHE A 66 -3.21 1.69 -5.77
N PHE A 67 -3.16 0.39 -5.95
CA PHE A 67 -2.08 -0.50 -5.51
C PHE A 67 -1.26 -0.91 -6.72
N LEU A 68 0.06 -0.80 -6.58
CA LEU A 68 1.07 -1.22 -7.56
C LEU A 68 1.74 -2.48 -7.00
N PRO A 69 1.27 -3.69 -7.38
CA PRO A 69 1.85 -4.93 -6.92
C PRO A 69 3.22 -5.14 -7.54
N PHE A 70 4.17 -5.62 -6.74
CA PHE A 70 5.48 -6.02 -7.24
C PHE A 70 5.39 -7.33 -8.01
N ASP A 71 6.27 -7.51 -8.99
CA ASP A 71 6.37 -8.77 -9.72
C ASP A 71 6.88 -9.92 -8.84
N LYS A 72 6.70 -11.14 -9.36
CA LYS A 72 7.08 -12.35 -8.63
C LYS A 72 8.56 -12.48 -8.34
N GLU A 73 9.43 -11.95 -9.21
CA GLU A 73 10.87 -12.05 -9.05
C GLU A 73 11.35 -11.19 -7.88
N LEU A 74 10.86 -9.96 -7.76
CA LEU A 74 11.15 -9.11 -6.61
C LEU A 74 10.63 -9.72 -5.31
N VAL A 75 9.44 -10.32 -5.32
CA VAL A 75 8.92 -11.05 -4.15
C VAL A 75 9.83 -12.20 -3.76
N LYS A 76 10.27 -13.02 -4.72
CA LYS A 76 11.20 -14.14 -4.49
C LYS A 76 12.53 -13.66 -3.91
N GLN A 77 13.08 -12.55 -4.41
CA GLN A 77 14.27 -11.92 -3.83
C GLN A 77 14.04 -11.53 -2.37
N ASN A 78 12.88 -10.95 -2.05
CA ASN A 78 12.59 -10.55 -0.68
C ASN A 78 12.31 -11.71 0.28
N LEU A 79 12.11 -12.94 -0.21
CA LEU A 79 12.05 -14.15 0.64
C LEU A 79 13.38 -14.48 1.30
N LYS A 80 14.50 -14.04 0.71
CA LYS A 80 15.84 -14.29 1.25
C LYS A 80 16.00 -13.61 2.63
N SER A 81 16.85 -14.17 3.48
CA SER A 81 17.19 -13.56 4.78
C SER A 81 17.98 -12.26 4.61
N GLY A 82 17.90 -11.37 5.60
CA GLY A 82 18.65 -10.11 5.63
C GLY A 82 18.04 -9.01 4.76
N VAL A 83 18.79 -7.90 4.64
CA VAL A 83 18.41 -6.72 3.85
C VAL A 83 18.53 -7.04 2.36
N VAL A 84 17.52 -6.68 1.58
CA VAL A 84 17.46 -6.95 0.14
C VAL A 84 17.42 -5.63 -0.61
N LYS A 85 18.49 -5.34 -1.37
CA LYS A 85 18.66 -4.07 -2.10
C LYS A 85 17.46 -3.78 -2.99
N GLU A 86 17.01 -4.78 -3.74
CA GLU A 86 15.93 -4.67 -4.71
C GLU A 86 14.60 -4.29 -4.03
N SER A 87 14.37 -4.71 -2.78
CA SER A 87 13.19 -4.28 -2.03
C SER A 87 13.25 -2.81 -1.60
N ILE A 88 14.45 -2.27 -1.37
CA ILE A 88 14.66 -0.85 -1.07
C ILE A 88 14.57 -0.04 -2.36
N GLN A 89 15.19 -0.50 -3.45
CA GLN A 89 15.09 0.11 -4.78
C GLN A 89 13.63 0.21 -5.23
N ALA A 90 12.84 -0.85 -5.04
CA ALA A 90 11.40 -0.83 -5.30
C ALA A 90 10.67 0.22 -4.47
N SER A 91 11.13 0.52 -3.26
CA SER A 91 10.56 1.62 -2.52
C SER A 91 10.89 2.98 -3.18
N VAL A 92 12.09 3.17 -3.72
CA VAL A 92 12.44 4.40 -4.45
C VAL A 92 11.63 4.51 -5.73
N ASP A 93 11.71 3.51 -6.61
CA ASP A 93 11.06 3.48 -7.91
C ASP A 93 9.55 3.73 -7.79
N THR A 94 8.88 3.00 -6.90
CA THR A 94 7.42 3.10 -6.80
C THR A 94 6.97 4.40 -6.14
N SER A 95 7.78 5.01 -5.25
CA SER A 95 7.47 6.36 -4.73
C SER A 95 7.44 7.38 -5.87
N HIS A 96 8.43 7.33 -6.76
CA HIS A 96 8.48 8.21 -7.93
C HIS A 96 7.32 7.94 -8.90
N LEU A 97 7.04 6.67 -9.19
CA LEU A 97 5.96 6.26 -10.08
C LEU A 97 4.58 6.68 -9.54
N ILE A 98 4.33 6.56 -8.23
CA ILE A 98 3.10 7.08 -7.59
C ILE A 98 2.99 8.60 -7.79
N GLY A 99 4.09 9.34 -7.63
CA GLY A 99 4.14 10.78 -7.88
C GLY A 99 3.78 11.14 -9.32
N GLU A 100 4.39 10.45 -10.30
CA GLU A 100 4.11 10.63 -11.72
C GLU A 100 2.65 10.34 -12.07
N ILE A 101 2.11 9.22 -11.58
CA ILE A 101 0.69 8.86 -11.78
C ILE A 101 -0.22 9.96 -11.24
N ASN A 102 0.03 10.42 -10.02
CA ASN A 102 -0.78 11.46 -9.40
C ASN A 102 -0.75 12.78 -10.19
N GLU A 103 0.44 13.23 -10.64
CA GLU A 103 0.56 14.45 -11.43
C GLU A 103 -0.07 14.32 -12.82
N LYS A 104 0.04 13.15 -13.47
CA LYS A 104 -0.65 12.88 -14.74
C LYS A 104 -2.17 12.92 -14.57
N ILE A 105 -2.71 12.25 -13.55
CA ILE A 105 -4.16 12.29 -13.28
C ILE A 105 -4.58 13.74 -13.04
N LYS A 106 -3.90 14.47 -12.15
CA LYS A 106 -4.21 15.86 -11.84
C LYS A 106 -4.21 16.75 -13.10
N THR A 107 -3.19 16.62 -13.94
CA THR A 107 -3.06 17.39 -15.19
C THR A 107 -4.17 17.05 -16.18
N GLU A 108 -4.48 15.76 -16.37
CA GLU A 108 -5.50 15.33 -17.32
C GLU A 108 -6.92 15.64 -16.86
N LEU A 109 -7.18 15.65 -15.55
CA LEU A 109 -8.48 16.01 -14.98
C LEU A 109 -8.71 17.52 -14.97
N ALA A 110 -7.65 18.33 -14.81
CA ALA A 110 -7.75 19.79 -14.85
C ALA A 110 -8.28 20.30 -16.21
N LYS A 111 -8.01 19.58 -17.32
CA LYS A 111 -8.55 19.90 -18.65
C LYS A 111 -10.07 19.84 -18.72
N ASP A 112 -10.68 19.04 -17.84
CA ASP A 112 -12.14 18.89 -17.73
C ASP A 112 -12.72 19.74 -16.59
N GLY A 113 -11.93 20.66 -16.01
CA GLY A 113 -12.34 21.48 -14.86
C GLY A 113 -12.42 20.70 -13.54
N ILE A 114 -11.88 19.47 -13.49
CA ILE A 114 -11.89 18.65 -12.28
C ILE A 114 -10.60 18.90 -11.49
N THR A 115 -10.74 19.38 -10.26
CA THR A 115 -9.62 19.62 -9.36
C THR A 115 -9.23 18.33 -8.66
N ALA A 116 -7.91 18.07 -8.59
CA ALA A 116 -7.32 16.94 -7.91
C ALA A 116 -6.26 17.41 -6.91
N ILE A 117 -6.30 16.85 -5.69
CA ILE A 117 -5.37 17.14 -4.60
C ILE A 117 -4.74 15.83 -4.14
N VAL A 118 -3.41 15.80 -4.05
CA VAL A 118 -2.66 14.69 -3.44
C VAL A 118 -2.48 15.01 -1.95
N PRO A 119 -3.08 14.23 -1.04
CA PRO A 119 -2.88 14.41 0.39
C PRO A 119 -1.40 14.30 0.77
N LYS A 120 -0.93 15.21 1.64
CA LYS A 120 0.43 15.13 2.19
C LYS A 120 0.52 14.04 3.25
N ALA A 121 1.37 13.05 3.02
CA ALA A 121 1.73 11.99 3.97
C ALA A 121 3.16 12.18 4.48
N ILE A 122 3.41 13.29 5.18
CA ILE A 122 4.74 13.65 5.69
C ILE A 122 5.02 12.83 6.95
N PHE A 123 6.05 11.99 6.89
CA PHE A 123 6.59 11.30 8.06
C PHE A 123 7.70 12.15 8.71
N ASP A 124 7.47 12.55 9.95
CA ASP A 124 8.41 13.34 10.75
C ASP A 124 8.53 12.71 12.14
N TYR A 125 9.38 11.69 12.24
CA TYR A 125 9.60 10.99 13.51
C TYR A 125 10.06 11.93 14.63
N LYS A 126 10.90 12.93 14.32
CA LYS A 126 11.52 13.80 15.33
C LYS A 126 10.49 14.72 16.01
N ASN A 127 9.58 15.30 15.25
CA ASN A 127 8.62 16.27 15.79
C ASN A 127 7.21 15.70 16.00
N LYS A 128 6.84 14.64 15.28
CA LYS A 128 5.47 14.09 15.24
C LYS A 128 5.40 12.59 15.57
N GLY A 129 6.53 11.96 15.87
CA GLY A 129 6.60 10.51 16.07
C GLY A 129 6.09 9.75 14.83
N PHE A 130 5.30 8.71 15.05
CA PHE A 130 4.76 7.88 13.96
C PHE A 130 3.39 8.33 13.43
N ASN A 131 2.98 9.54 13.75
CA ASN A 131 1.70 10.08 13.33
C ASN A 131 1.82 10.73 11.95
N VAL A 132 0.98 10.29 11.02
CA VAL A 132 0.86 10.86 9.68
C VAL A 132 -0.57 11.35 9.48
N SER A 133 -0.72 12.51 8.85
CA SER A 133 -2.04 13.12 8.62
C SER A 133 -2.90 12.37 7.61
N TRP A 134 -2.29 11.52 6.79
CA TRP A 134 -2.98 10.74 5.76
C TRP A 134 -2.36 9.35 5.62
N SER A 135 -3.22 8.35 5.52
CA SER A 135 -2.83 6.95 5.29
C SER A 135 -3.33 6.48 3.93
N HIS A 136 -2.40 6.26 2.99
CA HIS A 136 -2.72 5.64 1.69
C HIS A 136 -3.38 4.25 1.87
N LYS A 137 -2.96 3.47 2.86
CA LYS A 137 -3.57 2.17 3.17
C LYS A 137 -5.02 2.29 3.60
N SER A 138 -5.34 3.30 4.42
CA SER A 138 -6.72 3.54 4.87
C SER A 138 -7.60 4.06 3.74
N ALA A 139 -7.06 4.93 2.88
CA ALA A 139 -7.73 5.38 1.67
C ALA A 139 -8.06 4.22 0.73
N ALA A 140 -7.12 3.31 0.55
CA ALA A 140 -7.28 2.09 -0.24
C ALA A 140 -8.30 1.11 0.35
N TYR A 141 -8.32 0.93 1.67
CA TYR A 141 -9.36 0.18 2.35
C TYR A 141 -10.75 0.78 2.12
N ALA A 142 -10.89 2.11 2.29
CA ALA A 142 -12.13 2.83 2.01
C ALA A 142 -12.58 2.65 0.55
N ALA A 143 -11.61 2.66 -0.38
CA ALA A 143 -11.79 2.45 -1.82
C ALA A 143 -11.99 0.98 -2.23
N GLY A 144 -12.13 0.07 -1.27
CA GLY A 144 -12.53 -1.31 -1.52
C GLY A 144 -11.48 -2.18 -2.21
N ILE A 145 -10.20 -1.79 -2.25
CA ILE A 145 -9.19 -2.58 -2.96
C ILE A 145 -8.66 -3.77 -2.15
N GLY A 146 -8.93 -3.82 -0.85
CA GLY A 146 -8.42 -4.88 0.03
C GLY A 146 -8.86 -4.77 1.48
N THR A 147 -8.31 -5.64 2.34
CA THR A 147 -8.54 -5.71 3.79
C THR A 147 -7.22 -5.72 4.56
N PHE A 148 -7.21 -5.27 5.81
CA PHE A 148 -5.96 -5.16 6.58
C PHE A 148 -5.50 -6.51 7.12
N GLY A 149 -4.22 -6.85 6.92
CA GLY A 149 -3.57 -8.00 7.55
C GLY A 149 -3.08 -7.73 8.98
N VAL A 150 -2.69 -8.82 9.67
CA VAL A 150 -1.94 -8.73 10.94
C VAL A 150 -0.66 -7.91 10.75
N ASN A 151 0.00 -8.06 9.59
CA ASN A 151 1.20 -7.31 9.18
C ASN A 151 1.01 -5.81 8.96
N GLN A 152 -0.18 -5.26 9.29
CA GLN A 152 -0.53 -3.85 9.10
C GLN A 152 -0.58 -3.41 7.63
N MET A 153 -0.44 -4.32 6.67
CA MET A 153 -0.54 -4.04 5.24
C MET A 153 -1.97 -4.26 4.76
N LEU A 154 -2.32 -3.58 3.67
CA LEU A 154 -3.55 -3.88 2.96
C LEU A 154 -3.27 -5.09 2.05
N ILE A 155 -3.97 -6.19 2.30
CA ILE A 155 -3.96 -7.36 1.43
C ILE A 155 -5.03 -7.13 0.38
N THR A 156 -4.64 -7.25 -0.90
CA THR A 156 -5.51 -7.12 -2.06
C THR A 156 -5.69 -8.48 -2.74
N LYS A 157 -6.46 -8.54 -3.83
CA LYS A 157 -6.54 -9.76 -4.65
C LYS A 157 -5.19 -10.13 -5.30
N ALA A 158 -4.34 -9.15 -5.58
CA ALA A 158 -2.97 -9.37 -6.07
C ALA A 158 -1.95 -9.62 -4.93
N GLY A 159 -2.41 -9.81 -3.69
CA GLY A 159 -1.55 -9.92 -2.51
C GLY A 159 -1.25 -8.58 -1.84
N CYS A 160 -0.22 -8.55 -1.00
CA CYS A 160 0.17 -7.39 -0.19
C CYS A 160 1.58 -6.85 -0.47
N SER A 161 2.32 -7.48 -1.38
CA SER A 161 3.65 -7.01 -1.79
C SER A 161 3.53 -5.96 -2.89
N GLY A 162 3.74 -4.70 -2.52
CA GLY A 162 3.60 -3.56 -3.41
C GLY A 162 3.39 -2.26 -2.63
N ARG A 163 3.05 -1.18 -3.34
CA ARG A 163 2.80 0.12 -2.71
C ARG A 163 1.51 0.77 -3.18
N ILE A 164 0.99 1.67 -2.36
CA ILE A 164 -0.31 2.30 -2.56
C ILE A 164 -0.13 3.80 -2.76
N GLY A 165 -0.73 4.32 -3.82
CA GLY A 165 -0.95 5.75 -4.03
C GLY A 165 -2.42 6.12 -3.82
N SER A 166 -2.67 7.39 -3.53
CA SER A 166 -4.04 7.92 -3.50
C SER A 166 -4.10 9.42 -3.74
N LEU A 167 -5.22 9.89 -4.28
CA LEU A 167 -5.53 11.30 -4.43
C LEU A 167 -7.03 11.58 -4.22
N LEU A 168 -7.38 12.83 -4.02
CA LEU A 168 -8.75 13.33 -3.87
C LEU A 168 -9.15 14.10 -5.13
N ILE A 169 -10.37 13.92 -5.62
CA ILE A 169 -10.89 14.66 -6.79
C ILE A 169 -12.25 15.30 -6.49
N SER A 170 -12.56 16.43 -7.13
CA SER A 170 -13.84 17.15 -6.95
C SER A 170 -15.01 16.54 -7.73
N ALA A 171 -14.74 15.54 -8.57
CA ALA A 171 -15.75 14.81 -9.33
C ALA A 171 -16.23 13.55 -8.59
N GLU A 172 -17.50 13.20 -8.82
CA GLU A 172 -18.12 12.02 -8.24
C GLU A 172 -17.90 10.80 -9.15
N ILE A 173 -17.41 9.71 -8.56
CA ILE A 173 -17.30 8.39 -9.20
C ILE A 173 -18.00 7.39 -8.27
N PRO A 174 -18.86 6.50 -8.80
CA PRO A 174 -19.46 5.44 -8.02
C PRO A 174 -18.41 4.65 -7.22
N PRO A 175 -18.58 4.48 -5.89
CA PRO A 175 -17.61 3.77 -5.08
C PRO A 175 -17.43 2.31 -5.50
N THR A 176 -16.20 1.82 -5.39
CA THR A 176 -15.91 0.39 -5.50
C THR A 176 -16.42 -0.31 -4.23
N PRO A 177 -17.23 -1.38 -4.34
CA PRO A 177 -17.68 -2.12 -3.18
C PRO A 177 -16.50 -2.69 -2.38
N ARG A 178 -16.51 -2.52 -1.06
CA ARG A 178 -15.53 -3.17 -0.18
C ARG A 178 -15.67 -4.69 -0.22
N PRO A 179 -14.56 -5.45 -0.07
CA PRO A 179 -14.63 -6.90 0.08
C PRO A 179 -15.52 -7.28 1.26
N LYS A 180 -16.32 -8.34 1.08
CA LYS A 180 -17.16 -8.89 2.16
C LYS A 180 -16.39 -9.84 3.08
N GLU A 181 -15.24 -10.32 2.63
CA GLU A 181 -14.42 -11.30 3.32
C GLU A 181 -13.06 -10.70 3.67
N GLU A 182 -12.53 -11.09 4.82
CA GLU A 182 -11.16 -10.80 5.23
C GLU A 182 -10.18 -11.57 4.35
N PHE A 183 -9.12 -10.92 3.85
CA PHE A 183 -8.09 -11.60 3.05
C PHE A 183 -6.97 -12.17 3.91
N CYS A 184 -6.85 -11.68 5.15
CA CYS A 184 -5.92 -12.26 6.11
C CYS A 184 -6.47 -13.58 6.66
N ARG A 185 -5.79 -14.69 6.33
CA ARG A 185 -6.14 -16.04 6.84
C ARG A 185 -6.34 -16.06 8.37
N HIS A 186 -5.46 -15.38 9.12
CA HIS A 186 -5.60 -15.29 10.58
C HIS A 186 -6.92 -14.63 11.00
N LYS A 187 -7.27 -13.50 10.39
CA LYS A 187 -8.52 -12.78 10.70
C LYS A 187 -9.78 -13.55 10.27
N ARG A 188 -9.64 -14.51 9.34
CA ARG A 188 -10.67 -15.49 8.99
C ARG A 188 -10.78 -16.66 9.97
N GLY A 189 -9.90 -16.74 10.97
CA GLY A 189 -9.86 -17.85 11.94
C GLY A 189 -8.98 -19.03 11.52
N GLU A 190 -8.17 -18.90 10.46
CA GLU A 190 -7.22 -19.93 10.03
C GLU A 190 -5.84 -19.76 10.70
N LYS A 191 -5.07 -20.86 10.79
CA LYS A 191 -3.69 -20.83 11.32
C LYS A 191 -2.76 -20.12 10.34
N CYS A 192 -2.40 -18.87 10.61
CA CYS A 192 -1.39 -18.13 9.85
C CYS A 192 -0.79 -16.98 10.68
N LEU A 193 0.51 -16.99 10.96
CA LEU A 193 1.23 -15.86 11.54
C LEU A 193 2.62 -15.66 10.90
N VAL A 194 2.80 -16.11 9.66
CA VAL A 194 4.09 -16.06 8.93
C VAL A 194 4.72 -14.66 8.93
N CYS A 195 3.90 -13.60 8.86
CA CYS A 195 4.39 -12.23 8.92
C CYS A 195 5.04 -11.85 10.26
N VAL A 196 4.53 -12.40 11.37
CA VAL A 196 5.09 -12.26 12.72
C VAL A 196 6.41 -13.02 12.79
N ASP A 197 6.44 -14.26 12.33
CA ASP A 197 7.64 -15.12 12.34
C ASP A 197 8.78 -14.53 11.50
N ARG A 198 8.44 -13.85 10.40
CA ARG A 198 9.41 -13.19 9.51
C ARG A 198 9.81 -11.78 9.96
N CYS A 199 9.24 -11.25 11.04
CA CYS A 199 9.58 -9.92 11.53
C CYS A 199 10.96 -9.96 12.22
N GLN A 200 12.00 -9.57 11.49
CA GLN A 200 13.39 -9.65 11.96
C GLN A 200 13.63 -8.83 13.23
N SER A 201 12.94 -7.70 13.39
CA SER A 201 13.02 -6.89 14.59
C SER A 201 12.15 -7.40 15.74
N GLY A 202 11.24 -8.36 15.50
CA GLY A 202 10.21 -8.75 16.47
C GLY A 202 9.30 -7.60 16.86
N ALA A 203 9.10 -6.62 15.97
CA ALA A 203 8.19 -5.49 16.16
C ALA A 203 6.71 -5.86 15.93
N LEU A 204 6.46 -6.94 15.18
CA LEU A 204 5.13 -7.38 14.84
C LEU A 204 4.71 -8.56 15.73
N SER A 205 3.47 -8.54 16.19
CA SER A 205 2.81 -9.64 16.90
C SER A 205 1.40 -9.84 16.35
N SER A 206 0.70 -10.89 16.79
CA SER A 206 -0.71 -11.10 16.44
C SER A 206 -1.62 -9.97 16.91
N ASN A 207 -1.24 -9.25 17.98
CA ASN A 207 -2.08 -8.28 18.66
C ASN A 207 -1.61 -6.83 18.50
N GLY A 208 -0.50 -6.58 17.80
CA GLY A 208 0.05 -5.23 17.72
C GLY A 208 1.32 -5.11 16.91
N PHE A 209 1.71 -3.86 16.68
CA PHE A 209 2.89 -3.49 15.91
C PHE A 209 3.63 -2.34 16.61
N ASP A 210 4.85 -2.63 17.04
CA ASP A 210 5.77 -1.66 17.62
C ASP A 210 6.47 -0.88 16.50
N LYS A 211 5.95 0.32 16.23
CA LYS A 211 6.47 1.17 15.16
C LYS A 211 7.90 1.63 15.43
N GLU A 212 8.27 1.83 16.70
CA GLU A 212 9.60 2.30 17.08
C GLU A 212 10.65 1.22 16.84
N LYS A 213 10.38 0.00 17.30
CA LYS A 213 11.26 -1.15 17.08
C LYS A 213 11.42 -1.48 15.59
N CYS A 214 10.33 -1.36 14.81
CA CYS A 214 10.41 -1.50 13.36
C CYS A 214 11.29 -0.41 12.73
N PHE A 215 11.08 0.84 13.13
CA PHE A 215 11.83 1.96 12.58
C PHE A 215 13.32 1.91 12.93
N MET A 216 13.69 1.49 14.14
CA MET A 216 15.10 1.26 14.50
C MET A 216 15.76 0.24 13.58
N GLN A 217 15.09 -0.87 13.26
CA GLN A 217 15.61 -1.84 12.29
C GLN A 217 15.79 -1.20 10.90
N LEU A 218 14.83 -0.39 10.43
CA LEU A 218 14.94 0.30 9.14
C LEU A 218 16.09 1.33 9.10
N GLN A 219 16.48 1.90 10.24
CA GLN A 219 17.64 2.77 10.38
C GLN A 219 18.97 2.01 10.36
N GLU A 220 18.97 0.72 10.73
CA GLU A 220 20.13 -0.14 10.54
C GLU A 220 20.20 -0.64 9.09
N ASP A 221 19.07 -1.07 8.53
CA ASP A 221 19.00 -1.63 7.17
C ASP A 221 19.46 -0.63 6.09
N ILE A 222 19.14 0.66 6.26
CA ILE A 222 19.56 1.72 5.31
C ILE A 222 21.09 1.84 5.20
N LYS A 223 21.85 1.42 6.22
CA LYS A 223 23.32 1.46 6.20
C LYS A 223 23.92 0.43 5.25
N ALA A 224 23.17 -0.62 4.89
CA ALA A 224 23.62 -1.62 3.94
C ALA A 224 23.68 -1.07 2.50
N TYR A 225 22.81 -0.10 2.18
CA TYR A 225 22.70 0.51 0.85
C TYR A 225 22.49 2.04 0.96
N PRO A 226 23.48 2.78 1.50
CA PRO A 226 23.34 4.20 1.78
C PRO A 226 23.10 5.04 0.52
N GLU A 227 23.50 4.54 -0.65
CA GLU A 227 23.28 5.20 -1.94
C GLU A 227 21.79 5.35 -2.31
N LEU A 228 20.92 4.49 -1.75
CA LEU A 228 19.47 4.53 -2.01
C LEU A 228 18.74 5.53 -1.13
N ASN A 229 19.33 5.91 0.02
CA ASN A 229 18.78 6.87 0.98
C ASN A 229 17.28 6.65 1.31
N GLN A 230 16.87 5.39 1.42
CA GLN A 230 15.46 5.02 1.59
C GLN A 230 15.32 3.90 2.62
N HIS A 231 14.36 4.05 3.53
CA HIS A 231 13.96 2.98 4.44
C HIS A 231 13.15 1.92 3.70
N GLY A 232 13.51 0.65 3.86
CA GLY A 232 12.78 -0.49 3.30
C GLY A 232 13.20 -1.82 3.94
N CYS A 233 12.23 -2.73 4.07
CA CYS A 233 12.47 -4.09 4.59
C CYS A 233 11.47 -5.08 3.94
N GLY A 234 10.18 -4.90 4.19
CA GLY A 234 9.11 -5.67 3.53
C GLY A 234 9.02 -7.15 3.92
N LYS A 235 9.82 -7.67 4.87
CA LYS A 235 9.77 -9.11 5.23
C LYS A 235 8.40 -9.57 5.72
N CYS A 236 7.65 -8.69 6.40
CA CYS A 236 6.29 -8.99 6.85
C CYS A 236 5.26 -9.10 5.71
N THR A 237 5.60 -8.75 4.46
CA THR A 237 4.71 -8.93 3.29
C THR A 237 4.95 -10.25 2.57
N THR A 238 5.96 -11.02 2.98
CA THR A 238 6.40 -12.23 2.27
C THR A 238 5.74 -13.52 2.77
N GLY A 239 4.53 -13.43 3.33
CA GLY A 239 3.74 -14.60 3.74
C GLY A 239 2.89 -15.18 2.59
N PRO A 240 1.98 -16.13 2.88
CA PRO A 240 1.08 -16.72 1.87
C PRO A 240 0.17 -15.70 1.16
N CYS A 241 0.02 -14.48 1.70
CA CYS A 241 -0.74 -13.38 1.11
C CYS A 241 0.15 -12.39 0.32
N THR A 242 1.40 -12.77 -0.02
CA THR A 242 2.37 -11.88 -0.68
C THR A 242 1.95 -11.51 -2.11
N LEU A 243 1.42 -12.48 -2.85
CA LEU A 243 0.99 -12.38 -4.25
C LEU A 243 -0.37 -13.05 -4.42
N ASP A 244 -0.98 -12.85 -5.58
CA ASP A 244 -2.10 -13.69 -6.03
C ASP A 244 -1.65 -15.16 -6.02
N PRO A 245 -2.41 -16.07 -5.37
CA PRO A 245 -2.14 -17.51 -5.45
C PRO A 245 -2.00 -18.04 -6.88
N ALA A 246 -2.67 -17.43 -7.88
CA ALA A 246 -2.55 -17.81 -9.29
C ALA A 246 -1.17 -17.50 -9.89
N GLU A 247 -0.39 -16.60 -9.28
CA GLU A 247 0.94 -16.17 -9.74
C GLU A 247 2.09 -16.94 -9.07
N LEU A 248 1.78 -17.83 -8.12
CA LEU A 248 2.78 -18.62 -7.39
C LEU A 248 2.84 -20.06 -7.93
N ASP A 249 4.04 -20.48 -8.35
CA ASP A 249 4.32 -21.89 -8.63
C ASP A 249 4.25 -22.74 -7.34
N GLU A 250 3.99 -24.05 -7.46
CA GLU A 250 3.82 -24.94 -6.29
C GLU A 250 5.00 -24.90 -5.31
N ASP A 251 6.22 -24.74 -5.81
CA ASP A 251 7.43 -24.69 -4.99
C ASP A 251 7.53 -23.38 -4.21
N SER A 252 7.12 -22.26 -4.81
CA SER A 252 6.98 -20.97 -4.13
C SER A 252 5.92 -21.03 -3.04
N VAL A 253 4.75 -21.66 -3.31
CA VAL A 253 3.70 -21.86 -2.30
C VAL A 253 4.22 -22.72 -1.14
N LYS A 254 4.94 -23.81 -1.43
CA LYS A 254 5.59 -24.64 -0.41
C LYS A 254 6.56 -23.80 0.41
N SER A 255 7.46 -23.02 -0.19
CA SER A 255 8.42 -22.18 0.55
C SER A 255 7.77 -21.10 1.43
N LEU A 256 6.58 -20.61 1.04
CA LEU A 256 5.79 -19.63 1.79
C LEU A 256 5.00 -20.25 2.96
N THR A 257 4.79 -21.58 2.93
CA THR A 257 3.95 -22.33 3.88
C THR A 257 4.73 -23.31 4.76
N THR A 258 5.95 -23.73 4.37
CA THR A 258 6.74 -24.77 5.05
C THR A 258 7.57 -24.29 6.25
N ASN A 259 7.69 -22.97 6.48
CA ASN A 259 8.34 -22.44 7.69
C ASN A 259 7.37 -22.29 8.88
N VAL A 260 6.23 -23.00 8.86
CA VAL A 260 5.24 -23.04 9.96
C VAL A 260 5.07 -24.47 10.44
N ILE A 261 6.09 -25.01 11.11
CA ILE A 261 5.95 -26.17 11.99
C ILE A 261 6.38 -25.75 13.39
#